data_AF-A0A7C4SJ34-F1
#
_entry.id   AF-A0A7C4SJ34-F1
#
_cell.length_a   1.000
_cell.length_b   1.000
_cell.length_c   1.000
_cell.angle_alpha   90.00
_cell.angle_beta   90.00
_cell.angle_gamma   90.00
#
_symmetry.space_group_name_H-M   'P 1'
#
loop_
_entity.id
_entity.type
_entity.pdbx_description
1 polymer ?
#
loop_
_entity_poly.entity_id
_entity_poly.type
_entity_poly.pdbx_seq_one_letter_code
_entity_poly.pdbx_strand_id
1 'polypeptide(L)'
;MSSDDLLLIAFNLALLTYNLGVVLYSLPIPLKSVKRWGANLIVDGISTTVLISCFTLILSLITFLQNLLGADWGNYFSWIGGRMALVFSAFSALTYMSGILKYPYTFFLSSPINVVLGYLSATISALRLLIFLGSFILNYYRYLMLLGVVLYSLPMRVGKNSGAYLIAMSLVLYVGLPLMPVFVEGFQTSLINVGLENPEISGYVLDVLGNPVPNAVINLYEDGELKGIILTSSSGRYNLGGGYDLLPKEFNYEVELELYGFSFTTVPNVIRSDVCNSTRTCNLNITAPGILTTAYGRLLIPLPLDAIITSTVLGNNTVRLTLIYNSNHSHNKLLLVYPESTIIQYLAVDGVATHCGVINNFNWYGIQVNICEVVVSSTTAQVEINYESLRAERPSISERRIIAVDDVNSILMNAISLGVAFIFSLVFLPSLYITLLLSISASVARLLGGRGLPIKIT
;
A
#
# COMPACT_ATOMS: atom_id res chain seq x y z
N MET A 1 -24.74 38.11 4.92
CA MET A 1 -24.98 38.77 6.22
C MET A 1 -23.66 38.82 6.96
N SER A 2 -23.24 40.00 7.38
CA SER A 2 -22.00 40.15 8.15
C SER A 2 -22.19 39.58 9.58
N SER A 3 -21.10 39.26 10.28
CA SER A 3 -21.15 38.86 11.69
C SER A 3 -21.81 39.92 12.57
N ASP A 4 -21.64 41.18 12.19
CA ASP A 4 -22.08 42.34 12.95
C ASP A 4 -23.59 42.53 12.81
N ASP A 5 -24.14 42.25 11.62
CA ASP A 5 -25.60 42.22 11.39
C ASP A 5 -26.30 41.18 12.28
N LEU A 6 -25.69 39.99 12.44
CA LEU A 6 -26.24 38.92 13.28
C LEU A 6 -26.20 39.26 14.77
N LEU A 7 -25.12 39.88 15.23
CA LEU A 7 -25.00 40.35 16.61
C LEU A 7 -26.00 41.48 16.91
N LEU A 8 -26.20 42.40 15.95
CA LEU A 8 -27.20 43.46 16.06
C LEU A 8 -28.62 42.89 16.17
N ILE A 9 -28.95 41.88 15.34
CA ILE A 9 -30.23 41.17 15.41
C ILE A 9 -30.39 40.51 16.79
N ALA A 10 -29.37 39.81 17.28
CA ALA A 10 -29.40 39.18 18.59
C ALA A 10 -29.61 40.21 19.73
N PHE A 11 -28.98 41.38 19.63
CA PHE A 11 -29.14 42.45 20.61
C PHE A 11 -30.56 43.03 20.60
N ASN A 12 -31.12 43.29 19.41
CA ASN A 12 -32.50 43.78 19.30
C ASN A 12 -33.52 42.75 19.84
N LEU A 13 -33.28 41.46 19.59
CA LEU A 13 -34.10 40.36 20.15
C LEU A 13 -33.98 40.27 21.68
N ALA A 14 -32.78 40.44 22.23
CA ALA A 14 -32.55 40.51 23.66
C ALA A 14 -33.30 41.68 24.32
N LEU A 15 -33.24 42.87 23.70
CA LEU A 15 -33.93 44.07 24.17
C LEU A 15 -35.45 43.93 24.08
N LEU A 16 -35.96 43.32 23.01
CA LEU A 16 -37.38 42.96 22.88
C LEU A 16 -37.82 42.01 24.01
N THR A 17 -37.02 40.98 24.30
CA THR A 17 -37.28 40.01 25.37
C THR A 17 -37.32 40.68 26.74
N TYR A 18 -36.39 41.60 27.00
CA TYR A 18 -36.37 42.40 28.22
C TYR A 18 -37.63 43.28 28.35
N ASN A 19 -37.96 44.04 27.30
CA ASN A 19 -39.13 44.94 27.32
C ASN A 19 -40.44 44.18 27.48
N LEU A 20 -40.61 43.04 26.80
CA LEU A 20 -41.75 42.15 27.02
C LEU A 20 -41.82 41.68 28.48
N GLY A 21 -40.68 41.31 29.06
CA GLY A 21 -40.58 40.93 30.47
C GLY A 21 -41.03 42.02 31.43
N VAL A 22 -40.58 43.27 31.20
CA VAL A 22 -40.97 44.45 32.01
C VAL A 22 -42.47 44.71 31.90
N VAL A 23 -43.03 44.70 30.68
CA VAL A 23 -44.48 44.90 30.46
C VAL A 23 -45.27 43.82 31.21
N LEU A 24 -44.90 42.55 31.05
CA LEU A 24 -45.58 41.43 31.71
C LEU A 24 -45.50 41.50 33.24
N TYR A 25 -44.38 41.99 33.78
CA TYR A 25 -44.19 42.15 35.21
C TYR A 25 -45.00 43.33 35.78
N SER A 26 -45.11 44.43 35.01
CA SER A 26 -45.85 45.64 35.39
C SER A 26 -47.38 45.53 35.26
N LEU A 27 -47.89 44.51 34.54
CA LEU A 27 -49.32 44.32 34.35
C LEU A 27 -50.05 44.19 35.70
N PRO A 28 -51.20 44.87 35.88
CA PRO A 28 -52.01 44.79 37.09
C PRO A 28 -52.83 43.48 37.15
N ILE A 29 -52.22 42.36 36.79
CA ILE A 29 -52.84 41.03 36.78
C ILE A 29 -52.26 40.22 37.95
N PRO A 30 -53.07 39.75 38.92
CA PRO A 30 -52.60 39.04 40.11
C PRO A 30 -52.27 37.55 39.86
N LEU A 31 -51.80 37.19 38.66
CA LEU A 31 -51.41 35.83 38.33
C LEU A 31 -49.92 35.62 38.64
N LYS A 32 -49.63 34.82 39.67
CA LYS A 32 -48.23 34.48 40.08
C LYS A 32 -47.41 33.92 38.92
N SER A 33 -48.02 33.12 38.04
CA SER A 33 -47.35 32.53 36.87
C SER A 33 -46.89 33.60 35.87
N VAL A 34 -47.72 34.61 35.60
CA VAL A 34 -47.41 35.71 34.67
C VAL A 34 -46.27 36.57 35.22
N LYS A 35 -46.33 36.92 36.51
CA LYS A 35 -45.26 37.69 37.16
C LYS A 35 -43.92 36.94 37.20
N ARG A 36 -43.95 35.64 37.51
CA ARG A 36 -42.76 34.78 37.47
C ARG A 36 -42.17 34.69 36.07
N TRP A 37 -43.02 34.64 35.05
CA TRP A 37 -42.60 34.56 33.67
C TRP A 37 -42.02 35.88 33.16
N GLY A 38 -42.63 37.03 33.51
CA GLY A 38 -42.06 38.35 33.27
C GLY A 38 -40.68 38.54 33.91
N ALA A 39 -40.54 38.17 35.19
CA ALA A 39 -39.23 38.21 35.89
C ALA A 39 -38.17 37.32 35.22
N ASN A 40 -38.56 36.13 34.72
CA ASN A 40 -37.65 35.25 33.99
C ASN A 40 -37.19 35.86 32.66
N LEU A 41 -38.08 36.51 31.91
CA LEU A 41 -37.75 37.17 30.64
C LEU A 41 -36.80 38.36 30.82
N ILE A 42 -36.97 39.13 31.91
CA ILE A 42 -36.05 40.21 32.29
C ILE A 42 -34.64 39.65 32.51
N VAL A 43 -34.52 38.58 33.31
CA VAL A 43 -33.23 37.91 33.57
C VAL A 43 -32.61 37.37 32.28
N ASP A 44 -33.43 36.79 31.39
CA ASP A 44 -32.95 36.26 30.12
C ASP A 44 -32.43 37.37 29.19
N GLY A 45 -33.16 38.48 29.08
CA GLY A 45 -32.76 39.66 28.30
C GLY A 45 -31.44 40.27 28.79
N ILE A 46 -31.23 40.31 30.11
CA ILE A 46 -29.95 40.74 30.68
C ILE A 46 -28.84 39.72 30.37
N SER A 47 -29.09 38.43 30.57
CA SER A 47 -28.08 37.38 30.34
C SER A 47 -27.64 37.29 28.87
N THR A 48 -28.56 37.49 27.93
CA THR A 48 -28.30 37.49 26.48
C THR A 48 -27.47 38.72 26.10
N THR A 49 -27.79 39.89 26.65
CA THR A 49 -27.03 41.13 26.42
C THR A 49 -25.59 41.02 26.95
N VAL A 50 -25.41 40.44 28.14
CA VAL A 50 -24.07 40.15 28.69
C VAL A 50 -23.31 39.17 27.78
N LEU A 51 -23.97 38.11 27.33
CA LEU A 51 -23.36 37.11 26.45
C LEU A 51 -22.92 37.69 25.10
N ILE A 52 -23.73 38.57 24.51
CA ILE A 52 -23.39 39.32 23.28
C ILE A 52 -22.17 40.21 23.54
N SER A 53 -22.15 40.92 24.66
CA SER A 53 -21.03 41.82 25.03
C SER A 53 -19.73 41.06 25.29
N CYS A 54 -19.82 39.82 25.78
CA CYS A 54 -18.67 38.94 26.02
C CYS A 54 -18.26 38.10 24.79
N PHE A 55 -18.92 38.22 23.64
CA PHE A 55 -18.71 37.32 22.50
C PHE A 55 -17.25 37.32 22.00
N THR A 56 -16.65 38.49 21.85
CA THR A 56 -15.23 38.62 21.43
C THR A 56 -14.28 38.05 22.47
N LEU A 57 -14.59 38.22 23.77
CA LEU A 57 -13.84 37.63 24.87
C LEU A 57 -13.90 36.10 24.80
N ILE A 58 -15.08 35.52 24.56
CA ILE A 58 -15.25 34.07 24.39
C ILE A 58 -14.39 33.56 23.22
N LEU A 59 -14.37 34.25 22.08
CA LEU A 59 -13.51 33.87 20.95
C LEU A 59 -12.02 33.93 21.29
N SER A 60 -11.59 34.94 22.05
CA SER A 60 -10.19 35.04 22.50
C SER A 60 -9.81 33.93 23.49
N LEU A 61 -10.74 33.56 24.38
CA LEU A 61 -10.56 32.49 25.35
C LEU A 61 -10.41 31.13 24.65
N ILE A 62 -11.13 30.93 23.53
CA ILE A 62 -10.99 29.72 22.70
C ILE A 62 -9.57 29.60 22.15
N THR A 63 -9.03 30.68 21.57
CA THR A 63 -7.66 30.68 21.04
C THR A 63 -6.63 30.48 22.16
N PHE A 64 -6.88 31.05 23.34
CA PHE A 64 -6.03 30.84 24.51
C PHE A 64 -6.03 29.37 24.98
N LEU A 65 -7.20 28.75 25.12
CA LEU A 65 -7.33 27.34 25.49
C LEU A 65 -6.69 26.41 24.46
N GLN A 66 -6.85 26.73 23.18
CA GLN A 66 -6.23 25.98 22.09
C GLN A 66 -4.70 25.98 22.22
N ASN A 67 -4.10 27.14 22.46
CA ASN A 67 -2.65 27.28 22.65
C ASN A 67 -2.17 26.59 23.93
N LEU A 68 -2.92 26.70 25.03
CA LEU A 68 -2.57 26.08 26.31
C LEU A 68 -2.55 24.55 26.24
N LEU A 69 -3.50 23.96 25.50
CA LEU A 69 -3.63 22.52 25.34
C LEU A 69 -2.72 21.96 24.23
N GLY A 70 -1.99 22.81 23.50
CA GLY A 70 -1.19 22.39 22.34
C GLY A 70 -2.05 21.86 21.18
N ALA A 71 -3.31 22.30 21.08
CA ALA A 71 -4.27 21.82 20.11
C ALA A 71 -4.03 22.46 18.74
N ASP A 72 -3.51 21.71 17.77
CA ASP A 72 -3.26 22.20 16.41
C ASP A 72 -4.13 21.49 15.36
N TRP A 73 -4.86 22.29 14.58
CA TRP A 73 -5.66 21.80 13.45
C TRP A 73 -4.78 21.23 12.33
N GLY A 74 -3.57 21.77 12.15
CA GLY A 74 -2.59 21.22 11.20
C GLY A 74 -2.27 19.76 11.53
N ASN A 75 -1.87 19.51 12.77
CA ASN A 75 -1.61 18.16 13.29
C ASN A 75 -2.81 17.21 13.12
N TYR A 76 -4.02 17.68 13.41
CA TYR A 76 -5.25 16.90 13.22
C TYR A 76 -5.44 16.44 11.76
N PHE A 77 -5.33 17.36 10.80
CA PHE A 77 -5.51 17.01 9.39
C PHE A 77 -4.36 16.16 8.84
N SER A 78 -3.12 16.39 9.28
CA SER A 78 -1.99 15.54 8.90
C SER A 78 -2.13 14.13 9.45
N TRP A 79 -2.62 14.00 10.70
CA TRP A 79 -2.86 12.70 11.33
C TRP A 79 -3.94 11.91 10.59
N ILE A 80 -5.10 12.52 10.30
CA ILE A 80 -6.14 11.85 9.52
C ILE A 80 -5.66 11.53 8.10
N GLY A 81 -4.95 12.46 7.45
CA GLY A 81 -4.39 12.27 6.11
C GLY A 81 -3.44 11.07 6.04
N GLY A 82 -2.53 10.94 7.02
CA GLY A 82 -1.61 9.81 7.13
C GLY A 82 -2.35 8.47 7.32
N ARG A 83 -3.35 8.41 8.21
CA ARG A 83 -4.16 7.20 8.41
C ARG A 83 -5.01 6.85 7.18
N MET A 84 -5.55 7.85 6.49
CA MET A 84 -6.29 7.65 5.26
C MET A 84 -5.39 7.08 4.15
N ALA A 85 -4.16 7.58 3.99
CA ALA A 85 -3.19 7.04 3.03
C ALA A 85 -2.83 5.57 3.32
N LEU A 86 -2.60 5.23 4.60
CA LEU A 86 -2.34 3.85 5.01
C LEU A 86 -3.51 2.93 4.65
N VAL A 87 -4.74 3.28 5.02
CA VAL A 87 -5.92 2.45 4.73
C VAL A 87 -6.17 2.35 3.22
N PHE A 88 -5.96 3.42 2.45
CA PHE A 88 -6.05 3.36 0.98
C PHE A 88 -5.01 2.44 0.35
N SER A 89 -3.76 2.50 0.81
CA SER A 89 -2.70 1.61 0.31
C SER A 89 -2.98 0.13 0.63
N ALA A 90 -3.50 -0.17 1.82
CA ALA A 90 -3.93 -1.52 2.18
C ALA A 90 -5.12 -1.98 1.32
N PHE A 91 -6.11 -1.10 1.11
CA PHE A 91 -7.29 -1.39 0.30
C PHE A 91 -6.91 -1.66 -1.17
N SER A 92 -6.03 -0.84 -1.77
CA SER A 92 -5.59 -1.04 -3.15
C SER A 92 -4.76 -2.32 -3.32
N ALA A 93 -3.85 -2.62 -2.39
CA ALA A 93 -3.05 -3.84 -2.40
C ALA A 93 -3.94 -5.10 -2.31
N LEU A 94 -4.89 -5.12 -1.36
CA LEU A 94 -5.83 -6.24 -1.20
C LEU A 94 -6.79 -6.39 -2.39
N THR A 95 -7.21 -5.29 -3.01
CA THR A 95 -8.06 -5.32 -4.21
C THR A 95 -7.31 -5.91 -5.40
N TYR A 96 -6.03 -5.53 -5.57
CA TYR A 96 -5.17 -6.10 -6.59
C TYR A 96 -4.96 -7.61 -6.38
N MET A 97 -4.67 -8.02 -5.13
CA MET A 97 -4.51 -9.43 -4.77
C MET A 97 -5.81 -10.23 -4.97
N SER A 98 -6.97 -9.66 -4.61
CA SER A 98 -8.29 -10.26 -4.86
C SER A 98 -8.55 -10.45 -6.37
N GLY A 99 -8.10 -9.53 -7.22
CA GLY A 99 -8.22 -9.63 -8.67
C GLY A 99 -7.44 -10.81 -9.25
N ILE A 100 -6.22 -11.05 -8.75
CA ILE A 100 -5.36 -12.17 -9.18
C ILE A 100 -5.93 -13.51 -8.69
N LEU A 101 -6.50 -13.57 -7.49
CA LEU A 101 -7.05 -14.81 -6.89
C LEU A 101 -8.43 -15.23 -7.45
N LYS A 102 -8.96 -14.55 -8.47
CA LYS A 102 -10.22 -14.94 -9.14
C LYS A 102 -10.04 -15.96 -10.27
N TYR A 103 -8.85 -16.53 -10.44
CA TYR A 103 -8.66 -17.70 -11.32
C TYR A 103 -9.40 -18.94 -10.78
N PRO A 104 -9.86 -19.85 -11.65
CA PRO A 104 -10.84 -20.89 -11.32
C PRO A 104 -10.45 -21.85 -10.18
N TYR A 105 -9.16 -21.91 -9.82
CA TYR A 105 -8.64 -22.81 -8.79
C TYR A 105 -8.46 -22.20 -7.39
N THR A 106 -8.65 -20.88 -7.21
CA THR A 106 -8.40 -20.18 -5.91
C THR A 106 -9.65 -19.52 -5.29
N PHE A 107 -10.84 -19.92 -5.75
CA PHE A 107 -12.14 -19.36 -5.33
C PHE A 107 -12.34 -19.25 -3.80
N PHE A 108 -11.84 -20.22 -3.03
CA PHE A 108 -11.97 -20.24 -1.56
C PHE A 108 -11.23 -19.11 -0.83
N LEU A 109 -10.17 -18.54 -1.43
CA LEU A 109 -9.39 -17.45 -0.83
C LEU A 109 -10.02 -16.06 -1.02
N SER A 110 -10.95 -15.93 -1.97
CA SER A 110 -11.60 -14.66 -2.28
C SER A 110 -12.57 -14.19 -1.18
N SER A 111 -13.23 -15.13 -0.48
CA SER A 111 -14.24 -14.85 0.55
C SER A 111 -13.70 -14.02 1.73
N PRO A 112 -12.63 -14.42 2.41
CA PRO A 112 -12.14 -13.68 3.58
C PRO A 112 -11.37 -12.39 3.22
N ILE A 113 -10.73 -12.30 2.04
CA ILE A 113 -10.17 -11.04 1.53
C ILE A 113 -11.27 -9.99 1.37
N ASN A 114 -12.45 -10.39 0.87
CA ASN A 114 -13.59 -9.49 0.73
C ASN A 114 -14.12 -8.98 2.09
N VAL A 115 -14.02 -9.78 3.16
CA VAL A 115 -14.37 -9.32 4.53
C VAL A 115 -13.44 -8.20 4.98
N VAL A 116 -12.12 -8.37 4.80
CA VAL A 116 -11.12 -7.36 5.15
C VAL A 116 -11.30 -6.09 4.31
N LEU A 117 -11.56 -6.23 3.01
CA LEU A 117 -11.91 -5.11 2.13
C LEU A 117 -13.16 -4.36 2.61
N GLY A 118 -14.16 -5.08 3.11
CA GLY A 118 -15.34 -4.49 3.76
C GLY A 118 -14.98 -3.63 4.98
N TYR A 119 -14.12 -4.13 5.86
CA TYR A 119 -13.64 -3.38 7.03
C TYR A 119 -12.84 -2.13 6.64
N LEU A 120 -11.95 -2.24 5.66
CA LEU A 120 -11.17 -1.10 5.17
C LEU A 120 -12.08 -0.05 4.51
N SER A 121 -13.06 -0.46 3.72
CA SER A 121 -14.05 0.44 3.11
C SER A 121 -14.87 1.20 4.15
N ALA A 122 -15.33 0.51 5.20
CA ALA A 122 -16.02 1.14 6.33
C ALA A 122 -15.11 2.15 7.06
N THR A 123 -13.84 1.80 7.25
CA THR A 123 -12.84 2.67 7.88
C THR A 123 -12.57 3.93 7.05
N ILE A 124 -12.43 3.81 5.72
CA ILE A 124 -12.29 4.96 4.81
C ILE A 124 -13.50 5.89 4.93
N SER A 125 -14.70 5.32 4.97
CA SER A 125 -15.95 6.09 5.10
C SER A 125 -16.01 6.85 6.42
N ALA A 126 -15.62 6.20 7.53
CA ALA A 126 -15.53 6.83 8.84
C ALA A 126 -14.50 7.98 8.88
N LEU A 127 -13.29 7.76 8.33
CA LEU A 127 -12.27 8.80 8.26
C LEU A 127 -12.73 9.99 7.42
N ARG A 128 -13.43 9.76 6.30
CA ARG A 128 -14.02 10.85 5.50
C ARG A 128 -15.03 11.68 6.29
N LEU A 129 -15.85 11.03 7.11
CA LEU A 129 -16.78 11.72 8.02
C LEU A 129 -16.00 12.59 9.02
N LEU A 130 -14.91 12.09 9.60
CA LEU A 130 -14.06 12.87 10.49
C LEU A 130 -13.44 14.09 9.79
N ILE A 131 -12.90 13.93 8.57
CA ILE A 131 -12.38 15.07 7.79
C ILE A 131 -13.47 16.11 7.55
N PHE A 132 -14.66 15.66 7.13
CA PHE A 132 -15.78 16.55 6.87
C PHE A 132 -16.20 17.29 8.14
N LEU A 133 -16.33 16.58 9.28
CA LEU A 133 -16.70 17.15 10.56
C LEU A 133 -15.66 18.15 11.07
N GLY A 134 -14.37 17.80 11.01
CA GLY A 134 -13.28 18.70 11.37
C GLY A 134 -13.23 19.95 10.50
N SER A 135 -13.36 19.80 9.18
CA SER A 135 -13.40 20.92 8.23
C SER A 135 -14.61 21.81 8.44
N PHE A 136 -15.77 21.21 8.73
CA PHE A 136 -17.00 21.94 9.02
C PHE A 136 -16.84 22.79 10.28
N ILE A 137 -16.31 22.22 11.37
CA ILE A 137 -16.09 22.97 12.61
C ILE A 137 -15.04 24.07 12.41
N LEU A 138 -13.88 23.77 11.82
CA LEU A 138 -12.82 24.76 11.62
C LEU A 138 -13.31 26.00 10.84
N ASN A 139 -14.07 25.80 9.77
CA ASN A 139 -14.53 26.91 8.93
C ASN A 139 -15.77 27.63 9.47
N TYR A 140 -16.65 26.91 10.19
CA TYR A 140 -17.96 27.43 10.57
C TYR A 140 -18.18 27.64 12.08
N TYR A 141 -17.20 27.38 12.95
CA TYR A 141 -17.39 27.49 14.41
C TYR A 141 -17.90 28.87 14.85
N ARG A 142 -17.39 29.97 14.25
CA ARG A 142 -17.84 31.34 14.55
C ARG A 142 -19.31 31.54 14.18
N TYR A 143 -19.71 31.05 13.01
CA TYR A 143 -21.10 31.13 12.54
C TYR A 143 -22.04 30.27 13.37
N LEU A 144 -21.63 29.06 13.76
CA LEU A 144 -22.40 28.18 14.66
C LEU A 144 -22.60 28.81 16.03
N MET A 145 -21.55 29.45 16.57
CA MET A 145 -21.65 30.18 17.83
C MET A 145 -22.59 31.37 17.73
N LEU A 146 -22.46 32.20 16.67
CA LEU A 146 -23.35 33.34 16.40
C LEU A 146 -24.82 32.91 16.24
N LEU A 147 -25.07 31.85 15.48
CA LEU A 147 -26.40 31.26 15.36
C LEU A 147 -26.94 30.83 16.73
N GLY A 148 -26.06 30.24 17.56
CA GLY A 148 -26.36 29.91 18.93
C GLY A 148 -26.74 31.13 19.78
N VAL A 149 -26.01 32.25 19.65
CA VAL A 149 -26.34 33.53 20.33
C VAL A 149 -27.71 34.07 19.89
N VAL A 150 -27.98 34.05 18.58
CA VAL A 150 -29.28 34.49 18.04
C VAL A 150 -30.41 33.62 18.58
N LEU A 151 -30.27 32.29 18.54
CA LEU A 151 -31.26 31.37 19.11
C LEU A 151 -31.43 31.57 20.62
N TYR A 152 -30.34 31.84 21.34
CA TYR A 152 -30.35 32.13 22.77
C TYR A 152 -31.11 33.43 23.09
N SER A 153 -31.07 34.41 22.18
CA SER A 153 -31.76 35.71 22.30
C SER A 153 -33.25 35.69 21.94
N LEU A 154 -33.77 34.58 21.40
CA LEU A 154 -35.19 34.50 21.02
C LEU A 154 -36.11 34.67 22.24
N PRO A 155 -37.20 35.47 22.10
CA PRO A 155 -38.15 35.69 23.18
C PRO A 155 -38.84 34.39 23.60
N MET A 156 -39.47 34.43 24.78
CA MET A 156 -40.22 33.28 25.34
C MET A 156 -39.37 32.04 25.65
N ARG A 157 -38.04 32.13 25.63
CA ARG A 157 -37.10 31.01 25.81
C ARG A 157 -37.21 29.89 24.77
N VAL A 158 -37.81 30.12 23.59
CA VAL A 158 -38.01 29.07 22.57
C VAL A 158 -36.68 28.48 22.10
N GLY A 159 -35.68 29.34 21.86
CA GLY A 159 -34.37 28.93 21.37
C GLY A 159 -33.29 28.77 22.44
N LYS A 160 -33.59 29.02 23.72
CA LYS A 160 -32.57 29.14 24.78
C LYS A 160 -31.72 27.88 24.93
N ASN A 161 -32.36 26.70 24.94
CA ASN A 161 -31.65 25.43 25.12
C ASN A 161 -30.81 25.08 23.89
N SER A 162 -31.38 25.20 22.69
CA SER A 162 -30.69 24.92 21.42
C SER A 162 -29.54 25.90 21.18
N GLY A 163 -29.74 27.17 21.51
CA GLY A 163 -28.72 28.22 21.42
C GLY A 163 -27.56 27.98 22.37
N ALA A 164 -27.84 27.67 23.65
CA ALA A 164 -26.81 27.32 24.63
C ALA A 164 -26.01 26.08 24.21
N TYR A 165 -26.68 25.07 23.64
CA TYR A 165 -26.02 23.88 23.14
C TYR A 165 -25.13 24.17 21.91
N LEU A 166 -25.60 24.97 20.95
CA LEU A 166 -24.79 25.35 19.79
C LEU A 166 -23.55 26.17 20.17
N ILE A 167 -23.69 27.11 21.12
CA ILE A 167 -22.55 27.87 21.67
C ILE A 167 -21.55 26.90 22.32
N ALA A 168 -22.02 26.00 23.19
CA ALA A 168 -21.15 25.06 23.89
C ALA A 168 -20.49 24.05 22.94
N MET A 169 -21.25 23.49 22.00
CA MET A 169 -20.76 22.51 21.02
C MET A 169 -19.72 23.12 20.09
N SER A 170 -19.97 24.33 19.58
CA SER A 170 -18.99 25.02 18.71
C SER A 170 -17.69 25.30 19.46
N LEU A 171 -17.77 25.71 20.73
CA LEU A 171 -16.60 25.94 21.59
C LEU A 171 -15.82 24.64 21.85
N VAL A 172 -16.50 23.61 22.37
CA VAL A 172 -15.87 22.36 22.80
C VAL A 172 -15.33 21.57 21.62
N LEU A 173 -16.06 21.49 20.50
CA LEU A 173 -15.55 20.79 19.31
C LEU A 173 -14.39 21.54 18.68
N TYR A 174 -14.39 22.88 18.68
CA TYR A 174 -13.29 23.63 18.08
C TYR A 174 -11.97 23.42 18.85
N VAL A 175 -12.02 23.40 20.18
CA VAL A 175 -10.84 23.15 21.02
C VAL A 175 -10.51 21.65 21.11
N GLY A 176 -11.54 20.80 21.16
CA GLY A 176 -11.40 19.38 21.46
C GLY A 176 -11.05 18.51 20.26
N LEU A 177 -11.59 18.76 19.06
CA LEU A 177 -11.32 17.90 17.90
C LEU A 177 -9.83 17.80 17.55
N PRO A 178 -9.02 18.88 17.59
CA PRO A 178 -7.60 18.79 17.31
C PRO A 178 -6.80 17.89 18.28
N LEU A 179 -7.33 17.61 19.47
CA LEU A 179 -6.70 16.75 20.48
C LEU A 179 -7.02 15.25 20.27
N MET A 180 -7.87 14.91 19.30
CA MET A 180 -8.21 13.52 18.97
C MET A 180 -6.99 12.63 18.68
N PRO A 181 -5.95 13.07 17.94
CA PRO A 181 -4.75 12.25 17.70
C PRO A 181 -4.09 11.78 19.00
N VAL A 182 -3.90 12.71 19.95
CA VAL A 182 -3.29 12.44 21.25
C VAL A 182 -4.13 11.44 22.06
N PHE A 183 -5.46 11.63 22.04
CA PHE A 183 -6.37 10.68 22.69
C PHE A 183 -6.23 9.28 22.09
N VAL A 184 -6.32 9.18 20.76
CA VAL A 184 -6.30 7.89 20.08
C VAL A 184 -4.95 7.19 20.27
N GLU A 185 -3.83 7.90 20.18
CA GLU A 185 -2.49 7.35 20.39
C GLU A 185 -2.26 6.89 21.83
N GLY A 186 -2.89 7.55 22.82
CA GLY A 186 -2.84 7.10 24.21
C GLY A 186 -3.55 5.77 24.47
N PHE A 187 -4.52 5.38 23.63
CA PHE A 187 -5.28 4.13 23.76
C PHE A 187 -4.94 3.07 22.70
N GLN A 188 -4.15 3.42 21.68
CA GLN A 188 -3.66 2.47 20.70
C GLN A 188 -2.52 1.65 21.32
N THR A 189 -2.73 0.36 21.52
CA THR A 189 -1.60 -0.57 21.59
C THR A 189 -0.94 -0.58 20.20
N SER A 190 0.40 -0.53 20.16
CA SER A 190 1.17 -0.54 18.93
C SER A 190 0.58 -1.55 17.96
N LEU A 191 0.07 -1.06 16.83
CA LEU A 191 -0.42 -1.91 15.74
C LEU A 191 0.64 -2.99 15.53
N ILE A 192 0.24 -4.24 15.69
CA ILE A 192 1.11 -5.38 15.39
C ILE A 192 1.68 -5.09 14.01
N ASN A 193 3.02 -5.02 13.90
CA ASN A 193 3.72 -4.97 12.63
C ASN A 193 3.46 -6.32 11.94
N VAL A 194 2.27 -6.47 11.36
CA VAL A 194 1.93 -7.58 10.50
C VAL A 194 2.56 -7.26 9.14
N GLY A 195 3.88 -7.33 9.10
CA GLY A 195 4.56 -7.59 7.85
C GLY A 195 4.14 -8.98 7.41
N LEU A 196 3.63 -9.11 6.19
CA LEU A 196 3.71 -10.39 5.49
C LEU A 196 5.21 -10.69 5.37
N GLU A 197 5.74 -11.48 6.30
CA GLU A 197 7.14 -11.92 6.38
C GLU A 197 7.43 -12.94 5.27
N ASN A 198 7.16 -12.57 4.02
CA ASN A 198 7.54 -13.38 2.89
C ASN A 198 8.93 -12.91 2.45
N PRO A 199 9.95 -13.79 2.46
CA PRO A 199 11.26 -13.46 1.93
C PRO A 199 11.12 -13.18 0.43
N GLU A 200 11.83 -12.15 -0.03
CA GLU A 200 12.02 -11.87 -1.46
C GLU A 200 13.44 -12.24 -1.83
N ILE A 201 13.59 -13.24 -2.70
CA ILE A 201 14.86 -13.65 -3.28
C ILE A 201 14.87 -13.14 -4.72
N SER A 202 15.79 -12.25 -5.03
CA SER A 202 15.99 -11.77 -6.39
C SER A 202 17.45 -11.89 -6.79
N GLY A 203 17.74 -11.90 -8.08
CA GLY A 203 19.11 -11.82 -8.55
C GLY A 203 19.21 -12.09 -10.04
N TYR A 204 20.41 -12.41 -10.50
CA TYR A 204 20.70 -12.58 -11.92
C TYR A 204 21.11 -14.01 -12.23
N VAL A 205 20.63 -14.52 -13.35
CA VAL A 205 21.19 -15.72 -13.97
C VAL A 205 22.39 -15.28 -14.81
N LEU A 206 23.54 -15.87 -14.53
CA LEU A 206 24.82 -15.52 -15.14
C LEU A 206 25.41 -16.73 -15.87
N ASP A 207 26.05 -16.47 -17.00
CA ASP A 207 26.83 -17.48 -17.73
C ASP A 207 28.23 -17.67 -17.10
N VAL A 208 29.05 -18.54 -17.71
CA VAL A 208 30.42 -18.85 -17.24
C VAL A 208 31.34 -17.62 -17.16
N LEU A 209 31.03 -16.54 -17.90
CA LEU A 209 31.80 -15.29 -17.91
C LEU A 209 31.18 -14.20 -17.02
N GLY A 210 30.07 -14.49 -16.33
CA GLY A 210 29.35 -13.53 -15.52
C GLY A 210 28.43 -12.60 -16.30
N ASN A 211 28.10 -12.91 -17.57
CA ASN A 211 27.12 -12.15 -18.34
C ASN A 211 25.70 -12.58 -18.00
N PRO A 212 24.73 -11.65 -17.96
CA PRO A 212 23.34 -11.99 -17.70
C PRO A 212 22.74 -12.80 -18.84
N VAL A 213 22.02 -13.87 -18.47
CA VAL A 213 21.35 -14.79 -19.39
C VAL A 213 19.87 -14.42 -19.47
N PRO A 214 19.42 -13.77 -20.55
CA PRO A 214 18.03 -13.33 -20.64
C PRO A 214 17.10 -14.43 -21.12
N ASN A 215 15.83 -14.31 -20.76
CA ASN A 215 14.72 -15.15 -21.23
C ASN A 215 14.92 -16.67 -21.04
N ALA A 216 15.83 -17.09 -20.16
CA ALA A 216 15.94 -18.46 -19.68
C ALA A 216 14.77 -18.82 -18.75
N VAL A 217 14.44 -20.10 -18.75
CA VAL A 217 13.40 -20.72 -17.92
C VAL A 217 14.09 -21.35 -16.72
N ILE A 218 13.65 -21.01 -15.51
CA ILE A 218 14.12 -21.59 -14.27
C ILE A 218 13.04 -22.55 -13.77
N ASN A 219 13.37 -23.83 -13.72
CA ASN A 219 12.52 -24.87 -13.17
C ASN A 219 12.94 -25.13 -11.71
N LEU A 220 11.95 -25.12 -10.81
CA LEU A 220 12.15 -25.32 -9.38
C LEU A 220 11.52 -26.64 -8.95
N TYR A 221 12.36 -27.54 -8.44
CA TYR A 221 11.97 -28.86 -7.98
C TYR A 221 12.05 -28.96 -6.45
N GLU A 222 11.11 -29.68 -5.85
CA GLU A 222 11.13 -30.04 -4.44
C GLU A 222 10.82 -31.54 -4.35
N ASP A 223 11.73 -32.31 -3.75
CA ASP A 223 11.65 -33.78 -3.69
C ASP A 223 11.39 -34.45 -5.06
N GLY A 224 11.95 -33.88 -6.13
CA GLY A 224 11.79 -34.36 -7.52
C GLY A 224 10.49 -33.93 -8.21
N GLU A 225 9.58 -33.22 -7.53
CA GLU A 225 8.38 -32.65 -8.15
C GLU A 225 8.59 -31.20 -8.60
N LEU A 226 8.16 -30.88 -9.82
CA LEU A 226 8.17 -29.50 -10.33
C LEU A 226 7.13 -28.64 -9.61
N LYS A 227 7.60 -27.73 -8.76
CA LYS A 227 6.78 -26.79 -7.98
C LYS A 227 6.61 -25.44 -8.68
N GLY A 228 7.65 -24.96 -9.35
CA GLY A 228 7.65 -23.62 -9.94
C GLY A 228 8.37 -23.52 -11.28
N ILE A 229 7.90 -22.60 -12.13
CA ILE A 229 8.53 -22.22 -13.41
C ILE A 229 8.62 -20.70 -13.42
N ILE A 230 9.83 -20.15 -13.47
CA ILE A 230 10.11 -18.71 -13.43
C ILE A 230 10.86 -18.30 -14.70
N LEU A 231 10.49 -17.17 -15.30
CA LEU A 231 11.21 -16.63 -16.45
C LEU A 231 12.16 -15.52 -16.01
N THR A 232 13.37 -15.55 -16.56
CA THR A 232 14.29 -14.41 -16.46
C THR A 232 13.86 -13.28 -17.39
N SER A 233 14.09 -12.05 -16.95
CA SER A 233 13.87 -10.85 -17.75
C SER A 233 14.90 -10.70 -18.89
N SER A 234 14.73 -9.68 -19.74
CA SER A 234 15.70 -9.34 -20.80
C SER A 234 17.08 -8.91 -20.27
N SER A 235 17.20 -8.64 -18.97
CA SER A 235 18.47 -8.38 -18.29
C SER A 235 18.98 -9.58 -17.48
N GLY A 236 18.40 -10.76 -17.67
CA GLY A 236 18.73 -11.99 -16.93
C GLY A 236 18.31 -11.99 -15.46
N ARG A 237 17.50 -11.02 -15.02
CA ARG A 237 17.02 -10.93 -13.64
C ARG A 237 15.86 -11.89 -13.40
N TYR A 238 15.87 -12.59 -12.26
CA TYR A 238 14.75 -13.39 -11.76
C TYR A 238 14.33 -12.91 -10.37
N ASN A 239 13.06 -13.15 -10.02
CA ASN A 239 12.47 -12.84 -8.72
C ASN A 239 11.64 -14.03 -8.24
N LEU A 240 11.82 -14.39 -6.98
CA LEU A 240 11.11 -15.44 -6.24
C LEU A 240 10.62 -14.85 -4.91
N GLY A 241 9.31 -14.94 -4.64
CA GLY A 241 8.69 -14.30 -3.46
C GLY A 241 8.28 -12.85 -3.71
N GLY A 242 8.34 -11.99 -2.67
CA GLY A 242 8.11 -10.54 -2.82
C GLY A 242 6.73 -10.12 -3.36
N GLY A 243 5.70 -10.94 -3.15
CA GLY A 243 4.34 -10.70 -3.66
C GLY A 243 4.02 -11.41 -4.99
N TYR A 244 4.99 -12.07 -5.61
CA TYR A 244 4.77 -12.95 -6.77
C TYR A 244 4.57 -14.42 -6.36
N ASP A 245 5.22 -14.85 -5.27
CA ASP A 245 5.13 -16.21 -4.73
C ASP A 245 4.79 -16.19 -3.23
N LEU A 246 4.14 -17.25 -2.75
CA LEU A 246 3.91 -17.56 -1.34
C LEU A 246 4.83 -18.73 -0.96
N LEU A 247 6.05 -18.39 -0.54
CA LEU A 247 7.06 -19.37 -0.13
C LEU A 247 6.74 -19.89 1.28
N PRO A 248 6.88 -21.20 1.55
CA PRO A 248 6.74 -21.72 2.90
C PRO A 248 7.88 -21.21 3.80
N LYS A 249 7.68 -21.25 5.13
CA LYS A 249 8.73 -20.86 6.09
C LYS A 249 10.03 -21.64 5.94
N GLU A 250 9.91 -22.93 5.62
CA GLU A 250 11.03 -23.82 5.31
C GLU A 250 10.82 -24.38 3.91
N PHE A 251 11.80 -24.16 3.04
CA PHE A 251 11.82 -24.71 1.68
C PHE A 251 13.24 -25.02 1.23
N ASN A 252 13.34 -25.93 0.27
CA ASN A 252 14.58 -26.38 -0.34
C ASN A 252 14.33 -26.72 -1.82
N TYR A 253 14.49 -25.73 -2.71
CA TYR A 253 14.20 -25.88 -4.13
C TYR A 253 15.47 -26.18 -4.93
N GLU A 254 15.50 -27.31 -5.62
CA GLU A 254 16.53 -27.61 -6.63
C GLU A 254 16.26 -26.79 -7.90
N VAL A 255 17.32 -26.21 -8.46
CA VAL A 255 17.24 -25.27 -9.57
C VAL A 255 17.83 -25.88 -10.84
N GLU A 256 16.99 -26.02 -11.86
CA GLU A 256 17.40 -26.38 -13.21
C GLU A 256 17.16 -25.19 -14.15
N LEU A 257 18.19 -24.81 -14.91
CA LEU A 257 18.09 -23.74 -15.89
C LEU A 257 17.89 -24.35 -17.27
N GLU A 258 16.84 -23.92 -17.98
CA GLU A 258 16.55 -24.34 -19.33
C GLU A 258 16.64 -23.15 -20.30
N LEU A 259 17.38 -23.31 -21.39
CA LEU A 259 17.53 -22.33 -22.43
C LEU A 259 17.62 -23.01 -23.79
N TYR A 260 16.77 -22.61 -24.74
CA TYR A 260 16.70 -23.20 -26.08
C TYR A 260 16.58 -24.73 -26.08
N GLY A 261 15.85 -25.29 -25.12
CA GLY A 261 15.60 -26.74 -24.98
C GLY A 261 16.75 -27.54 -24.39
N PHE A 262 17.85 -26.89 -24.00
CA PHE A 262 18.92 -27.51 -23.24
C PHE A 262 18.74 -27.20 -21.76
N SER A 263 18.93 -28.21 -20.91
CA SER A 263 18.93 -28.04 -19.48
C SER A 263 20.34 -28.05 -18.91
N PHE A 264 20.55 -27.19 -17.91
CA PHE A 264 21.85 -26.91 -17.32
C PHE A 264 21.74 -26.95 -15.80
N THR A 265 22.76 -27.56 -15.19
CA THR A 265 22.96 -27.51 -13.75
C THR A 265 23.46 -26.13 -13.35
N THR A 266 22.95 -25.64 -12.22
CA THR A 266 23.23 -24.30 -11.73
C THR A 266 24.05 -24.32 -10.46
N VAL A 267 24.71 -23.20 -10.16
CA VAL A 267 25.45 -22.96 -8.92
C VAL A 267 24.97 -21.62 -8.34
N PRO A 268 24.27 -21.59 -7.19
CA PRO A 268 23.91 -22.76 -6.37
C PRO A 268 22.86 -23.65 -7.06
N ASN A 269 22.96 -24.96 -6.85
CA ASN A 269 22.01 -25.94 -7.38
C ASN A 269 20.73 -26.03 -6.54
N VAL A 270 20.73 -25.44 -5.35
CA VAL A 270 19.61 -25.46 -4.42
C VAL A 270 19.42 -24.09 -3.78
N ILE A 271 18.18 -23.60 -3.73
CA ILE A 271 17.77 -22.38 -3.03
C ILE A 271 17.05 -22.79 -1.74
N ARG A 272 17.55 -22.29 -0.62
CA ARG A 272 17.07 -22.62 0.72
C ARG A 272 16.45 -21.42 1.42
N SER A 273 15.58 -21.70 2.39
CA SER A 273 14.98 -20.71 3.28
C SER A 273 15.99 -19.92 4.14
N ASP A 274 17.13 -20.52 4.49
CA ASP A 274 18.19 -19.92 5.32
C ASP A 274 19.03 -18.85 4.61
N VAL A 275 18.93 -18.76 3.29
CA VAL A 275 19.63 -17.76 2.46
C VAL A 275 19.26 -16.33 2.87
N CYS A 276 18.08 -16.16 3.50
CA CYS A 276 17.54 -14.88 3.96
C CYS A 276 17.61 -14.64 5.47
N ASN A 277 18.57 -15.23 6.18
CA ASN A 277 18.65 -15.24 7.65
C ASN A 277 18.64 -13.88 8.39
N SER A 278 18.68 -12.72 7.70
CA SER A 278 18.65 -11.41 8.38
C SER A 278 17.98 -10.26 7.61
N THR A 279 17.63 -10.43 6.34
CA THR A 279 17.06 -9.35 5.51
C THR A 279 15.83 -9.84 4.74
N ARG A 280 14.77 -9.01 4.70
CA ARG A 280 13.52 -9.31 3.98
C ARG A 280 13.72 -9.47 2.47
N THR A 281 14.75 -8.82 1.94
CA THR A 281 15.18 -8.93 0.55
C THR A 281 16.58 -9.53 0.50
N CYS A 282 16.77 -10.49 -0.38
CA CYS A 282 18.01 -11.23 -0.55
C CYS A 282 18.40 -11.20 -2.01
N ASN A 283 19.70 -11.00 -2.25
CA ASN A 283 20.26 -11.07 -3.58
C ASN A 283 21.00 -12.39 -3.75
N LEU A 284 20.51 -13.25 -4.64
CA LEU A 284 21.14 -14.53 -4.97
C LEU A 284 21.36 -14.59 -6.48
N ASN A 285 22.62 -14.69 -6.90
CA ASN A 285 22.92 -14.91 -8.30
C ASN A 285 23.05 -16.41 -8.57
N ILE A 286 22.49 -16.85 -9.70
CA ILE A 286 22.55 -18.23 -10.17
C ILE A 286 23.52 -18.26 -11.34
N THR A 287 24.59 -19.02 -11.22
CA THR A 287 25.58 -19.20 -12.30
C THR A 287 25.38 -20.54 -12.98
N ALA A 288 25.41 -20.57 -14.31
CA ALA A 288 25.35 -21.81 -15.08
C ALA A 288 26.71 -22.04 -15.76
N PRO A 289 27.60 -22.89 -15.20
CA PRO A 289 28.97 -23.03 -15.68
C PRO A 289 29.05 -23.71 -17.06
N GLY A 290 28.02 -24.45 -17.47
CA GLY A 290 27.96 -25.16 -18.74
C GLY A 290 27.50 -24.30 -19.93
N ILE A 291 27.20 -23.01 -19.73
CA ILE A 291 26.73 -22.13 -20.80
C ILE A 291 27.66 -20.95 -21.01
N LEU A 292 27.80 -20.62 -22.28
CA LEU A 292 28.32 -19.35 -22.72
C LEU A 292 27.25 -18.67 -23.57
N THR A 293 26.88 -17.46 -23.18
CA THR A 293 25.85 -16.69 -23.89
C THR A 293 26.45 -15.39 -24.40
N THR A 294 26.00 -14.96 -25.57
CA THR A 294 26.39 -13.65 -26.09
C THR A 294 25.45 -12.56 -25.58
N ALA A 295 25.87 -11.29 -25.71
CA ALA A 295 25.07 -10.16 -25.25
C ALA A 295 23.61 -10.26 -25.74
N TYR A 296 22.68 -10.31 -24.78
CA TYR A 296 21.24 -10.49 -24.95
C TYR A 296 20.75 -11.91 -25.33
N GLY A 297 21.55 -12.95 -25.07
CA GLY A 297 21.13 -14.35 -25.17
C GLY A 297 20.84 -14.80 -26.61
N ARG A 298 21.47 -14.17 -27.60
CA ARG A 298 21.18 -14.38 -29.04
C ARG A 298 21.84 -15.62 -29.62
N LEU A 299 22.94 -16.04 -29.02
CA LEU A 299 23.67 -17.24 -29.34
C LEU A 299 24.00 -17.95 -28.04
N LEU A 300 23.63 -19.22 -27.97
CA LEU A 300 23.97 -20.14 -26.89
C LEU A 300 25.04 -21.10 -27.40
N ILE A 301 26.11 -21.21 -26.62
CA ILE A 301 27.18 -22.16 -26.85
C ILE A 301 27.22 -23.07 -25.61
N PRO A 302 26.57 -24.24 -25.65
CA PRO A 302 26.70 -25.22 -24.58
C PRO A 302 28.14 -25.74 -24.60
N LEU A 303 28.82 -25.63 -23.46
CA LEU A 303 30.20 -26.04 -23.34
C LEU A 303 30.26 -27.55 -23.13
N PRO A 304 31.02 -28.29 -23.96
CA PRO A 304 31.24 -29.70 -23.70
C PRO A 304 32.03 -29.87 -22.40
N LEU A 305 31.73 -30.93 -21.66
CA LEU A 305 32.31 -31.22 -20.34
C LEU A 305 33.85 -31.26 -20.33
N ASP A 306 34.45 -31.54 -21.50
CA ASP A 306 35.90 -31.69 -21.67
C ASP A 306 36.61 -30.43 -22.19
N ALA A 307 35.89 -29.31 -22.36
CA ALA A 307 36.45 -28.05 -22.85
C ALA A 307 36.60 -26.99 -21.76
N ILE A 308 37.78 -26.37 -21.72
CA ILE A 308 38.09 -25.24 -20.86
C ILE A 308 38.23 -23.98 -21.72
N ILE A 309 37.52 -22.92 -21.33
CA ILE A 309 37.67 -21.61 -21.95
C ILE A 309 38.91 -20.92 -21.37
N THR A 310 39.83 -20.48 -22.22
CA THR A 310 41.04 -19.75 -21.79
C THR A 310 41.01 -18.26 -22.09
N SER A 311 40.37 -17.86 -23.18
CA SER A 311 40.13 -16.45 -23.48
C SER A 311 38.86 -16.28 -24.30
N THR A 312 38.14 -15.19 -24.01
CA THR A 312 36.94 -14.80 -24.75
C THR A 312 36.98 -13.31 -25.04
N VAL A 313 36.64 -12.95 -26.28
CA VAL A 313 36.38 -11.57 -26.67
C VAL A 313 34.96 -11.52 -27.20
N LEU A 314 34.07 -10.92 -26.40
CA LEU A 314 32.68 -10.70 -26.74
C LEU A 314 32.51 -9.27 -27.26
N GLY A 315 32.17 -9.13 -28.54
CA GLY A 315 31.60 -7.92 -29.12
C GLY A 315 30.09 -8.05 -29.27
N ASN A 316 29.42 -6.98 -29.71
CA ASN A 316 27.95 -6.98 -29.86
C ASN A 316 27.41 -8.07 -30.81
N ASN A 317 28.18 -8.38 -31.86
CA ASN A 317 27.83 -9.33 -32.92
C ASN A 317 28.96 -10.35 -33.21
N THR A 318 30.10 -10.22 -32.53
CA THR A 318 31.31 -11.02 -32.79
C THR A 318 31.75 -11.73 -31.52
N VAL A 319 32.04 -13.02 -31.63
CA VAL A 319 32.47 -13.86 -30.53
C VAL A 319 33.76 -14.52 -30.93
N ARG A 320 34.83 -14.29 -30.16
CA ARG A 320 36.09 -15.02 -30.31
C ARG A 320 36.36 -15.83 -29.07
N LEU A 321 36.55 -17.12 -29.22
CA LEU A 321 36.74 -18.07 -28.13
C LEU A 321 38.02 -18.85 -28.36
N THR A 322 38.81 -19.01 -27.32
CA THR A 322 39.92 -19.98 -27.31
C THR A 322 39.56 -21.13 -26.38
N LEU A 323 39.31 -22.29 -26.97
CA LEU A 323 38.92 -23.51 -26.27
C LEU A 323 40.13 -24.45 -26.18
N ILE A 324 40.33 -25.05 -25.01
CA ILE A 324 41.28 -26.17 -24.82
C ILE A 324 40.46 -27.42 -24.51
N TYR A 325 40.64 -28.45 -25.32
CA TYR A 325 40.01 -29.74 -25.12
C TYR A 325 40.96 -30.70 -24.41
N ASN A 326 40.45 -31.41 -23.41
CA ASN A 326 41.22 -32.46 -22.74
C ASN A 326 41.32 -33.69 -23.68
N SER A 327 42.51 -33.94 -24.20
CA SER A 327 42.75 -34.82 -25.35
C SER A 327 42.42 -36.28 -25.07
N ASN A 328 41.39 -36.82 -25.73
CA ASN A 328 41.23 -38.25 -26.04
C ASN A 328 40.28 -38.54 -27.22
N HIS A 329 39.63 -37.52 -27.80
CA HIS A 329 38.73 -37.68 -28.93
C HIS A 329 39.31 -37.03 -30.21
N SER A 330 39.30 -37.77 -31.31
CA SER A 330 39.86 -37.35 -32.61
C SER A 330 39.05 -36.26 -33.32
N HIS A 331 37.82 -36.00 -32.86
CA HIS A 331 36.95 -34.93 -33.34
C HIS A 331 36.19 -34.33 -32.16
N ASN A 332 36.61 -33.14 -31.73
CA ASN A 332 35.86 -32.39 -30.74
C ASN A 332 34.74 -31.62 -31.46
N LYS A 333 33.54 -31.64 -30.89
CA LYS A 333 32.36 -31.02 -31.49
C LYS A 333 31.93 -29.84 -30.64
N LEU A 334 31.74 -28.68 -31.26
CA LEU A 334 31.15 -27.51 -30.63
C LEU A 334 29.75 -27.31 -31.19
N LEU A 335 28.74 -27.25 -30.32
CA LEU A 335 27.38 -26.95 -30.72
C LEU A 335 27.14 -25.44 -30.65
N LEU A 336 26.51 -24.91 -31.67
CA LEU A 336 26.02 -23.53 -31.72
C LEU A 336 24.50 -23.59 -31.80
N VAL A 337 23.84 -22.98 -30.81
CA VAL A 337 22.38 -23.00 -30.68
C VAL A 337 21.88 -21.57 -30.78
N TYR A 338 21.01 -21.30 -31.75
CA TYR A 338 20.52 -19.95 -32.02
C TYR A 338 19.08 -19.97 -32.54
N PRO A 339 18.28 -18.93 -32.27
CA PRO A 339 16.93 -18.83 -32.81
C PRO A 339 16.96 -18.51 -34.31
N GLU A 340 15.89 -18.83 -35.04
CA GLU A 340 15.76 -18.57 -36.48
C GLU A 340 15.95 -17.08 -36.85
N SER A 341 15.65 -16.16 -35.93
CA SER A 341 15.89 -14.72 -36.10
C SER A 341 17.36 -14.30 -36.07
N THR A 342 18.29 -15.23 -35.78
CA THR A 342 19.73 -14.99 -35.75
C THR A 342 20.39 -15.68 -36.94
N ILE A 343 21.13 -14.90 -37.73
CA ILE A 343 21.81 -15.34 -38.95
C ILE A 343 23.32 -15.34 -38.67
N ILE A 344 23.96 -16.51 -38.76
CA ILE A 344 25.42 -16.63 -38.71
C ILE A 344 25.98 -16.18 -40.06
N GLN A 345 26.69 -15.04 -40.09
CA GLN A 345 27.28 -14.49 -41.30
C GLN A 345 28.64 -15.13 -41.62
N TYR A 346 29.45 -15.35 -40.59
CA TYR A 346 30.80 -15.86 -40.73
C TYR A 346 31.16 -16.73 -39.52
N LEU A 347 31.77 -17.87 -39.80
CA LEU A 347 32.30 -18.80 -38.82
C LEU A 347 33.71 -19.21 -39.28
N ALA A 348 34.68 -19.13 -38.39
CA ALA A 348 36.02 -19.63 -38.63
C ALA A 348 36.55 -20.40 -37.42
N VAL A 349 37.25 -21.49 -37.70
CA VAL A 349 37.97 -22.29 -36.72
C VAL A 349 39.45 -22.27 -37.10
N ASP A 350 40.30 -21.81 -36.19
CA ASP A 350 41.75 -21.65 -36.40
C ASP A 350 42.09 -20.82 -37.66
N GLY A 351 41.26 -19.81 -37.96
CA GLY A 351 41.39 -18.93 -39.12
C GLY A 351 40.88 -19.52 -40.45
N VAL A 352 40.41 -20.77 -40.46
CA VAL A 352 39.80 -21.40 -41.63
C VAL A 352 38.29 -21.16 -41.60
N ALA A 353 37.75 -20.53 -42.64
CA ALA A 353 36.31 -20.32 -42.77
C ALA A 353 35.59 -21.68 -42.88
N THR A 354 34.67 -21.93 -41.96
CA THR A 354 33.86 -23.14 -41.91
C THR A 354 32.38 -22.76 -42.09
N HIS A 355 31.62 -23.62 -42.76
CA HIS A 355 30.18 -23.39 -42.92
C HIS A 355 29.41 -24.11 -41.83
N CYS A 356 28.46 -23.41 -41.21
CA CYS A 356 27.60 -23.94 -40.17
C CYS A 356 26.27 -24.40 -40.80
N GLY A 357 26.15 -25.68 -41.14
CA GLY A 357 24.88 -26.25 -41.60
C GLY A 357 23.96 -26.54 -40.42
N VAL A 358 22.67 -26.16 -40.53
CA VAL A 358 21.67 -26.52 -39.52
C VAL A 358 21.49 -28.03 -39.53
N ILE A 359 21.89 -28.69 -38.44
CA ILE A 359 21.80 -30.15 -38.30
C ILE A 359 20.45 -30.58 -37.73
N ASN A 360 19.81 -29.71 -36.96
CA ASN A 360 18.52 -29.97 -36.35
C ASN A 360 17.79 -28.64 -36.09
N ASN A 361 16.47 -28.66 -36.23
CA ASN A 361 15.62 -27.57 -35.83
C ASN A 361 14.43 -28.08 -35.01
N PHE A 362 14.04 -27.33 -33.99
CA PHE A 362 12.90 -27.69 -33.17
C PHE A 362 12.30 -26.44 -32.52
N ASN A 363 11.06 -26.59 -32.06
CA ASN A 363 10.35 -25.53 -31.39
C ASN A 363 10.54 -25.67 -29.86
N TRP A 364 11.11 -24.66 -29.24
CA TRP A 364 11.25 -24.52 -27.79
C TRP A 364 10.34 -23.41 -27.29
N TYR A 365 9.23 -23.76 -26.65
CA TYR A 365 8.24 -22.81 -26.12
C TYR A 365 7.90 -21.66 -27.10
N GLY A 366 7.62 -21.98 -28.36
CA GLY A 366 7.24 -21.00 -29.38
C GLY A 366 8.41 -20.34 -30.13
N ILE A 367 9.65 -20.63 -29.75
CA ILE A 367 10.87 -20.17 -30.43
C ILE A 367 11.38 -21.29 -31.34
N GLN A 368 11.56 -21.01 -32.63
CA GLN A 368 12.23 -21.94 -33.54
C GLN A 368 13.74 -21.86 -33.33
N VAL A 369 14.33 -22.95 -32.84
CA VAL A 369 15.75 -23.06 -32.51
C VAL A 369 16.45 -23.88 -33.58
N ASN A 370 17.56 -23.35 -34.08
CA ASN A 370 18.48 -24.04 -34.98
C ASN A 370 19.72 -24.48 -34.20
N ILE A 371 20.13 -25.73 -34.41
CA ILE A 371 21.41 -26.26 -33.91
C ILE A 371 22.35 -26.41 -35.11
N CYS A 372 23.57 -25.93 -34.93
CA CYS A 372 24.67 -26.21 -35.82
C CYS A 372 25.82 -26.89 -35.05
N GLU A 373 26.51 -27.81 -35.72
CA GLU A 373 27.71 -28.47 -35.19
C GLU A 373 28.96 -27.99 -35.93
N VAL A 374 29.98 -27.63 -35.16
CA VAL A 374 31.30 -27.21 -35.67
C VAL A 374 32.32 -28.24 -35.21
N VAL A 375 32.98 -28.88 -36.18
CA VAL A 375 34.04 -29.85 -35.89
C VAL A 375 35.36 -29.11 -35.66
N VAL A 376 35.96 -29.39 -34.51
CA VAL A 376 37.24 -28.85 -34.06
C VAL A 376 38.27 -29.97 -34.08
N SER A 377 39.29 -29.82 -34.92
CA SER A 377 40.34 -30.83 -35.13
C SER A 377 41.56 -30.67 -34.20
N SER A 378 41.70 -29.52 -33.56
CA SER A 378 42.84 -29.15 -32.72
C SER A 378 42.53 -29.29 -31.23
N THR A 379 43.56 -29.56 -30.42
CA THR A 379 43.46 -29.58 -28.94
C THR A 379 43.31 -28.18 -28.35
N THR A 380 43.76 -27.17 -29.11
CA THR A 380 43.60 -25.74 -28.83
C THR A 380 42.99 -25.11 -30.07
N ALA A 381 41.78 -24.58 -29.94
CA ALA A 381 41.04 -24.04 -31.07
C ALA A 381 40.59 -22.61 -30.83
N GLN A 382 40.78 -21.77 -31.84
CA GLN A 382 40.24 -20.43 -31.90
C GLN A 382 38.99 -20.41 -32.77
N VAL A 383 37.84 -20.16 -32.15
CA VAL A 383 36.55 -20.08 -32.84
C VAL A 383 36.14 -18.62 -32.93
N GLU A 384 35.96 -18.11 -34.15
CA GLU A 384 35.42 -16.78 -34.43
C GLU A 384 34.04 -16.90 -35.07
N ILE A 385 33.04 -16.26 -34.46
CA ILE A 385 31.65 -16.28 -34.88
C ILE A 385 31.19 -14.85 -35.07
N ASN A 386 30.69 -14.51 -36.25
CA ASN A 386 30.02 -13.25 -36.51
C ASN A 386 28.56 -13.53 -36.88
N TYR A 387 27.63 -12.92 -36.16
CA TYR A 387 26.20 -13.12 -36.35
C TYR A 387 25.45 -11.78 -36.40
N GLU A 388 24.34 -11.79 -37.11
CA GLU A 388 23.37 -10.69 -37.12
C GLU A 388 22.08 -11.17 -36.47
N SER A 389 21.56 -10.40 -35.53
CA SER A 389 20.34 -10.75 -34.81
C SER A 389 19.35 -9.60 -34.86
N LEU A 390 18.12 -9.91 -35.25
CA LEU A 390 17.05 -8.94 -35.43
C LEU A 390 16.40 -8.57 -34.09
N ARG A 391 16.14 -9.54 -33.18
CA ARG A 391 15.53 -9.33 -31.83
C ARG A 391 15.85 -10.48 -30.86
N ALA A 392 15.86 -10.19 -29.56
CA ALA A 392 15.85 -11.23 -28.52
C ALA A 392 14.41 -11.77 -28.34
N GLU A 393 14.23 -13.07 -28.53
CA GLU A 393 12.93 -13.73 -28.43
C GLU A 393 12.66 -14.20 -27.00
N ARG A 394 11.38 -14.13 -26.57
CA ARG A 394 10.94 -14.54 -25.24
C ARG A 394 10.09 -15.82 -25.38
N PRO A 395 10.34 -16.87 -24.57
CA PRO A 395 9.58 -18.11 -24.66
C PRO A 395 8.11 -17.88 -24.28
N SER A 396 7.19 -18.52 -25.00
CA SER A 396 5.74 -18.47 -24.80
C SER A 396 5.29 -19.50 -23.75
N ILE A 397 5.89 -19.46 -22.57
CA ILE A 397 5.50 -20.29 -21.42
C ILE A 397 4.89 -19.42 -20.33
N SER A 398 3.80 -19.88 -19.72
CA SER A 398 3.22 -19.25 -18.54
C SER A 398 4.02 -19.64 -17.30
N GLU A 399 4.46 -18.64 -16.54
CA GLU A 399 5.09 -18.89 -15.25
C GLU A 399 4.14 -19.64 -14.31
N ARG A 400 4.69 -20.62 -13.60
CA ARG A 400 4.00 -21.34 -12.54
C ARG A 400 4.58 -20.86 -11.22
N ARG A 401 3.89 -19.92 -10.58
CA ARG A 401 4.30 -19.32 -9.30
C ARG A 401 3.99 -20.25 -8.12
N ILE A 402 4.83 -20.19 -7.09
CA ILE A 402 4.75 -21.11 -5.93
C ILE A 402 3.71 -20.59 -4.94
N ILE A 403 2.78 -21.46 -4.52
CA ILE A 403 1.76 -21.15 -3.53
C ILE A 403 1.74 -22.24 -2.46
N ALA A 404 2.35 -21.97 -1.31
CA ALA A 404 2.23 -22.83 -0.13
C ALA A 404 0.87 -22.58 0.57
N VAL A 405 0.01 -23.61 0.59
CA VAL A 405 -1.38 -23.52 1.09
C VAL A 405 -1.45 -23.48 2.63
N ASP A 406 -0.49 -24.08 3.32
CA ASP A 406 -0.52 -24.23 4.78
C ASP A 406 -0.38 -22.89 5.53
N ASP A 407 0.27 -21.89 4.92
CA ASP A 407 0.38 -20.53 5.47
C ASP A 407 -0.78 -19.60 5.09
N VAL A 408 -1.73 -20.05 4.26
CA VAL A 408 -2.82 -19.17 3.84
C VAL A 408 -3.76 -18.86 5.00
N ASN A 409 -4.00 -19.81 5.90
CA ASN A 409 -4.80 -19.57 7.11
C ASN A 409 -4.13 -18.59 8.09
N SER A 410 -2.79 -18.62 8.22
CA SER A 410 -2.05 -17.73 9.10
C SER A 410 -2.05 -16.29 8.54
N ILE A 411 -1.83 -16.15 7.24
CA ILE A 411 -1.95 -14.89 6.49
C ILE A 411 -3.36 -14.32 6.59
N LEU A 412 -4.38 -15.18 6.50
CA LEU A 412 -5.78 -14.78 6.57
C LEU A 412 -6.19 -14.26 7.95
N MET A 413 -5.81 -14.98 9.00
CA MET A 413 -6.06 -14.55 10.37
C MET A 413 -5.34 -13.24 10.69
N ASN A 414 -4.12 -13.07 10.17
CA ASN A 414 -3.37 -11.84 10.27
C ASN A 414 -4.04 -10.67 9.53
N ALA A 415 -4.58 -10.90 8.32
CA ALA A 415 -5.32 -9.88 7.58
C ALA A 415 -6.65 -9.48 8.24
N ILE A 416 -7.37 -10.45 8.81
CA ILE A 416 -8.61 -10.19 9.58
C ILE A 416 -8.27 -9.40 10.85
N SER A 417 -7.24 -9.81 11.59
CA SER A 417 -6.74 -9.09 12.77
C SER A 417 -6.39 -7.64 12.44
N LEU A 418 -5.71 -7.40 11.32
CA LEU A 418 -5.38 -6.06 10.83
C LEU A 418 -6.64 -5.24 10.52
N GLY A 419 -7.62 -5.83 9.84
CA GLY A 419 -8.91 -5.18 9.57
C GLY A 419 -9.67 -4.79 10.85
N VAL A 420 -9.68 -5.68 11.84
CA VAL A 420 -10.29 -5.42 13.16
C VAL A 420 -9.54 -4.33 13.92
N ALA A 421 -8.20 -4.35 13.88
CA ALA A 421 -7.36 -3.32 14.50
C ALA A 421 -7.63 -1.93 13.89
N PHE A 422 -7.83 -1.83 12.58
CA PHE A 422 -8.23 -0.57 11.94
C PHE A 422 -9.60 -0.09 12.38
N ILE A 423 -10.60 -0.97 12.47
CA ILE A 423 -11.93 -0.59 12.97
C ILE A 423 -11.84 -0.08 14.41
N PHE A 424 -11.13 -0.80 15.28
CA PHE A 424 -10.97 -0.39 16.67
C PHE A 424 -10.28 0.97 16.78
N SER A 425 -9.17 1.13 16.06
CA SER A 425 -8.28 2.27 16.22
C SER A 425 -8.76 3.54 15.50
N LEU A 426 -9.47 3.40 14.37
CA LEU A 426 -9.86 4.52 13.49
C LEU A 426 -11.37 4.76 13.42
N VAL A 427 -12.20 3.84 13.92
CA VAL A 427 -13.65 4.03 13.99
C VAL A 427 -14.11 4.10 15.44
N PHE A 428 -13.79 3.10 16.25
CA PHE A 428 -14.29 3.01 17.62
C PHE A 428 -13.71 4.11 18.52
N LEU A 429 -12.38 4.25 18.59
CA LEU A 429 -11.74 5.26 19.44
C LEU A 429 -12.14 6.70 19.07
N PRO A 430 -12.10 7.14 17.79
CA PRO A 430 -12.59 8.46 17.41
C PRO A 430 -14.07 8.69 17.72
N SER A 431 -14.92 7.66 17.55
CA SER A 431 -16.34 7.77 17.88
C SER A 431 -16.56 7.99 19.38
N LEU A 432 -15.85 7.24 20.22
CA LEU A 432 -15.88 7.41 21.68
C LEU A 432 -15.38 8.81 22.07
N TYR A 433 -14.34 9.30 21.41
CA TYR A 433 -13.86 10.66 21.65
C TYR A 433 -14.92 11.72 21.30
N ILE A 434 -15.60 11.58 20.16
CA ILE A 434 -16.68 12.50 19.78
C ILE A 434 -17.84 12.45 20.78
N THR A 435 -18.27 11.26 21.24
CA THR A 435 -19.35 11.18 22.24
C THR A 435 -18.95 11.84 23.56
N LEU A 436 -17.67 11.74 23.95
CA LEU A 436 -17.13 12.45 25.11
C LEU A 436 -17.18 13.97 24.89
N LEU A 437 -16.77 14.48 23.74
CA LEU A 437 -16.87 15.91 23.42
C LEU A 437 -18.32 16.40 23.40
N LEU A 438 -19.26 15.62 22.88
CA LEU A 438 -20.69 15.96 22.91
C LEU A 438 -21.24 15.97 24.35
N SER A 439 -20.80 15.06 25.20
CA SER A 439 -21.15 15.04 26.63
C SER A 439 -20.61 16.27 27.38
N ILE A 440 -19.37 16.67 27.10
CA ILE A 440 -18.78 17.91 27.63
C ILE A 440 -19.57 19.12 27.11
N SER A 441 -19.91 19.14 25.82
CA SER A 441 -20.72 20.21 25.20
C SER A 441 -22.08 20.35 25.89
N ALA A 442 -22.77 19.23 26.15
CA ALA A 442 -24.04 19.23 26.87
C ALA A 442 -23.88 19.74 28.32
N SER A 443 -22.77 19.42 28.98
CA SER A 443 -22.47 19.88 30.34
C SER A 443 -22.19 21.39 30.38
N VAL A 444 -21.41 21.91 29.43
CA VAL A 444 -21.15 23.36 29.27
C VAL A 444 -22.44 24.11 28.91
N ALA A 445 -23.30 23.54 28.07
CA ALA A 445 -24.60 24.13 27.73
C ALA A 445 -25.51 24.31 28.96
N ARG A 446 -25.43 23.39 29.93
CA ARG A 446 -26.16 23.50 31.21
C ARG A 446 -25.66 24.68 32.06
N LEU A 447 -24.36 24.96 32.05
CA LEU A 447 -23.78 26.12 32.73
C LEU A 447 -24.27 27.43 32.12
N LEU A 448 -24.48 27.48 30.80
CA LEU A 448 -25.06 28.63 30.09
C LEU A 448 -26.58 28.79 30.30
N GLY A 449 -27.19 27.99 31.16
CA GLY A 449 -28.62 28.08 31.48
C GLY A 449 -29.52 27.37 30.48
N GLY A 450 -28.96 26.50 29.62
CA GLY A 450 -29.74 25.54 28.84
C GLY A 450 -30.20 24.39 29.73
N ARG A 451 -31.50 24.16 29.87
CA ARG A 451 -31.98 22.90 30.43
C ARG A 451 -31.73 21.85 29.35
N GLY A 452 -30.88 20.86 29.66
CA GLY A 452 -30.56 19.80 28.70
C GLY A 452 -31.84 19.25 28.06
N LEU A 453 -31.77 18.91 26.77
CA LEU A 453 -32.78 18.07 26.16
C LEU A 453 -32.99 16.88 27.10
N PRO A 454 -34.21 16.60 27.58
CA PRO A 454 -34.45 15.40 28.35
C PRO A 454 -34.22 14.23 27.39
N ILE A 455 -33.02 13.66 27.42
CA ILE A 455 -32.78 12.35 26.84
C ILE A 455 -33.53 11.39 27.75
N LYS A 456 -34.82 11.19 27.45
CA LYS A 456 -35.54 10.01 27.92
C LYS A 456 -34.93 8.85 27.13
N ILE A 457 -34.04 8.12 27.79
CA ILE A 457 -33.67 6.77 27.37
C ILE A 457 -34.92 5.94 27.68
N THR A 458 -35.79 5.77 26.69
CA THR A 458 -36.85 4.74 26.70
C THR A 458 -36.29 3.45 26.15
#